data_AF-A0A328F692-F1
#
_entry.id   AF-A0A328F692-F1
#
_cell.length_a   1.000
_cell.length_b   1.000
_cell.length_c   1.000
_cell.angle_alpha   90.00
_cell.angle_beta   90.00
_cell.angle_gamma   90.00
#
_symmetry.space_group_name_H-M   'P 1'
#
loop_
_entity.id
_entity.type
_entity.pdbx_description
1 polymer ?
#
loop_
_entity_poly.entity_id
_entity_poly.type
_entity_poly.pdbx_seq_one_letter_code
_entity_poly.pdbx_strand_id
1 'polypeptide(L)'
;MTLKGKTMKTKLSTLSIIAALLISVSTAYAQKDVNQSPKVYQVETRLGNYTRPTTFTPTKAVPVNGAISENVAATTQNILNKEAPFLKKGLVKLIGEEQFSAWELVSDEGGSAHHQTAPNPLTYYAVGASSSLLTQVERFIQILDLDVEDVKVESKIFFRWSDPMSGQWSGYTDSVISNILIKSSESPEKIKMLKEKALKAWAVGEGLAKKTTIDVGILINADDWGGLHARPGKVESPISVDNGRTITTVAPDLNLKTVEVEKDLTLDMHNFPNPFIFTEISLAESAHDASRPYLHKIRAKSLTENYQTWELYADDSRGYEGLDNAPTSRDYFTIGTSFCLMSQLTANRMYFQKQGINIDDFRVEHQFNYQQDNFMTPTMTGHLDYVITRVIVKSAAAKEALTNYAKQALRMCFAGEGVQNETEMKSNIYLNGMIVK
;
A
#
# COMPACT_ATOMS: atom_id res chain seq x y z
N MET A 1 3.03 -44.87 57.40
CA MET A 1 4.05 -43.85 57.06
C MET A 1 4.77 -44.31 55.79
N THR A 2 4.24 -43.99 54.61
CA THR A 2 4.91 -44.27 53.32
C THR A 2 4.23 -43.46 52.21
N LEU A 3 4.79 -42.29 51.88
CA LEU A 3 4.42 -41.50 50.71
C LEU A 3 5.30 -41.97 49.54
N LYS A 4 4.70 -42.63 48.56
CA LYS A 4 5.33 -42.95 47.27
C LYS A 4 5.35 -41.70 46.40
N GLY A 5 6.51 -41.04 46.35
CA GLY A 5 6.79 -39.96 45.41
C GLY A 5 6.86 -40.49 43.97
N LYS A 6 6.04 -39.92 43.09
CA LYS A 6 6.01 -40.21 41.66
C LYS A 6 6.99 -39.25 40.97
N THR A 7 8.12 -39.78 40.49
CA THR A 7 9.15 -39.01 39.79
C THR A 7 8.67 -38.66 38.38
N MET A 8 8.38 -37.39 38.15
CA MET A 8 8.11 -36.85 36.81
C MET A 8 9.43 -36.80 36.04
N LYS A 9 9.58 -37.63 35.01
CA LYS A 9 10.65 -37.51 34.02
C LYS A 9 10.35 -36.30 33.13
N THR A 10 11.05 -35.20 33.38
CA THR A 10 11.16 -34.07 32.46
C THR A 10 11.87 -34.58 31.20
N LYS A 11 11.12 -34.73 30.10
CA LYS A 11 11.72 -34.82 28.77
C LYS A 11 12.34 -33.45 28.46
N LEU A 12 13.66 -33.32 28.64
CA LEU A 12 14.42 -32.26 27.99
C LEU A 12 14.27 -32.47 26.48
N SER A 13 13.42 -31.69 25.84
CA SER A 13 13.42 -31.59 24.38
C SER A 13 14.63 -30.79 23.95
N THR A 14 15.45 -31.39 23.10
CA THR A 14 16.55 -30.84 22.31
C THR A 14 16.08 -29.77 21.30
N LEU A 15 15.31 -28.76 21.76
CA LEU A 15 14.63 -27.76 20.91
C LEU A 15 15.06 -26.31 21.16
N SER A 16 16.18 -26.07 21.84
CA SER A 16 16.73 -24.72 22.07
C SER A 16 17.88 -24.34 21.12
N ILE A 17 18.19 -25.16 20.10
CA ILE A 17 19.38 -24.95 19.24
C ILE A 17 19.02 -24.28 17.88
N ILE A 18 17.76 -24.29 17.44
CA ILE A 18 17.39 -23.77 16.11
C ILE A 18 17.14 -22.25 16.12
N ALA A 19 16.72 -21.67 17.26
CA ALA A 19 16.67 -20.20 17.40
C ALA A 19 18.08 -19.58 17.40
N ALA A 20 19.11 -20.30 17.85
CA ALA A 20 20.49 -19.83 17.83
C ALA A 20 21.14 -19.88 16.44
N LEU A 21 20.68 -20.78 15.55
CA LEU A 21 21.18 -20.90 14.18
C LEU A 21 20.52 -19.93 13.17
N LEU A 22 19.38 -19.33 13.54
CA LEU A 22 18.74 -18.24 12.78
C LEU A 22 19.34 -16.85 13.11
N ILE A 23 20.05 -16.73 14.23
CA ILE A 23 20.75 -15.50 14.64
C ILE A 23 22.20 -15.46 14.13
N SER A 24 22.80 -16.61 13.82
CA SER A 24 24.25 -16.70 13.59
C SER A 24 24.73 -16.44 12.16
N VAL A 25 23.84 -16.29 11.16
CA VAL A 25 24.25 -16.04 9.75
C VAL A 25 23.74 -14.70 9.17
N SER A 26 22.86 -13.99 9.88
CA SER A 26 22.66 -12.55 9.64
C SER A 26 23.90 -11.71 10.06
N THR A 27 24.90 -12.34 10.67
CA THR A 27 26.20 -11.76 11.03
C THR A 27 27.08 -11.45 9.83
N ALA A 28 26.94 -12.17 8.70
CA ALA A 28 27.82 -11.97 7.55
C ALA A 28 27.59 -10.64 6.80
N TYR A 29 26.42 -10.01 6.95
CA TYR A 29 26.09 -8.72 6.32
C TYR A 29 25.96 -7.55 7.29
N ALA A 30 25.96 -7.79 8.60
CA ALA A 30 26.18 -6.71 9.56
C ALA A 30 27.61 -6.18 9.51
N GLN A 31 28.57 -6.93 8.96
CA GLN A 31 30.01 -6.66 9.16
C GLN A 31 30.66 -5.67 8.19
N LYS A 32 30.00 -5.23 7.11
CA LYS A 32 30.57 -4.23 6.19
C LYS A 32 30.07 -2.79 6.38
N ASP A 33 29.01 -2.57 7.16
CA ASP A 33 28.46 -1.23 7.44
C ASP A 33 28.32 -0.94 8.96
N VAL A 34 29.17 -1.54 9.79
CA VAL A 34 29.16 -1.42 11.27
C VAL A 34 29.34 0.02 11.78
N ASN A 35 29.75 0.95 10.91
CA ASN A 35 30.07 2.34 11.30
C ASN A 35 28.98 3.38 11.00
N GLN A 36 27.82 3.00 10.44
CA GLN A 36 26.70 3.93 10.29
C GLN A 36 25.70 3.76 11.43
N SER A 37 25.45 4.84 12.17
CA SER A 37 24.34 4.88 13.12
C SER A 37 23.03 4.62 12.37
N PRO A 38 22.11 3.80 12.92
CA PRO A 38 20.82 3.55 12.27
C PRO A 38 20.09 4.86 12.02
N LYS A 39 19.63 5.09 10.78
CA LYS A 39 18.77 6.25 10.47
C LYS A 39 17.42 6.06 11.17
N VAL A 40 16.96 7.10 11.87
CA VAL A 40 15.59 7.18 12.37
C VAL A 40 14.72 7.77 11.27
N TYR A 41 13.68 7.04 10.88
CA TYR A 41 12.69 7.46 9.90
C TYR A 41 11.39 7.87 10.60
N GLN A 42 10.70 8.85 10.03
CA GLN A 42 9.27 9.02 10.30
C GLN A 42 8.46 8.11 9.37
N VAL A 43 7.18 7.92 9.66
CA VAL A 43 6.30 7.13 8.79
C VAL A 43 6.11 7.84 7.45
N GLU A 44 5.95 9.16 7.47
CA GLU A 44 5.84 10.00 6.28
C GLU A 44 6.71 11.25 6.43
N THR A 45 7.37 11.65 5.35
CA THR A 45 8.23 12.84 5.34
C THR A 45 8.21 13.48 3.96
N ARG A 46 7.87 14.78 3.90
CA ARG A 46 8.02 15.56 2.68
C ARG A 46 9.49 15.73 2.34
N LEU A 47 9.84 15.52 1.07
CA LEU A 47 11.19 15.70 0.58
C LEU A 47 11.31 16.95 -0.28
N GLY A 48 12.36 17.73 -0.03
CA GLY A 48 12.73 18.86 -0.90
C GLY A 48 13.30 18.41 -2.26
N ASN A 49 13.74 17.16 -2.39
CA ASN A 49 14.28 16.59 -3.62
C ASN A 49 13.73 15.18 -3.87
N TYR A 50 13.46 14.86 -5.14
CA TYR A 50 13.01 13.54 -5.56
C TYR A 50 14.16 12.74 -6.16
N THR A 51 14.46 11.58 -5.58
CA THR A 51 15.32 10.59 -6.23
C THR A 51 14.48 9.79 -7.22
N ARG A 52 14.71 10.02 -8.51
CA ARG A 52 14.01 9.32 -9.59
C ARG A 52 14.40 7.83 -9.67
N PRO A 53 13.51 6.98 -10.22
CA PRO A 53 13.84 5.67 -10.75
C PRO A 53 15.13 5.67 -11.56
N THR A 54 15.91 4.60 -11.42
CA THR A 54 17.19 4.42 -12.11
C THR A 54 17.05 3.58 -13.37
N THR A 55 16.00 2.76 -13.43
CA THR A 55 15.81 1.78 -14.52
C THR A 55 14.96 2.30 -15.67
N PHE A 56 14.34 3.47 -15.50
CA PHE A 56 13.63 4.21 -16.53
C PHE A 56 13.63 5.70 -16.19
N THR A 57 13.42 6.55 -17.19
CA THR A 57 13.16 7.97 -16.95
C THR A 57 11.66 8.15 -16.74
N PRO A 58 11.20 8.66 -15.58
CA PRO A 58 9.79 8.91 -15.38
C PRO A 58 9.27 9.90 -16.41
N THR A 59 8.11 9.61 -16.99
CA THR A 59 7.51 10.43 -18.03
C THR A 59 6.13 10.92 -17.59
N LYS A 60 5.89 12.21 -17.81
CA LYS A 60 4.54 12.77 -17.81
C LYS A 60 3.92 12.42 -19.16
N ALA A 61 2.80 11.70 -19.15
CA ALA A 61 2.01 11.49 -20.35
C ALA A 61 1.51 12.86 -20.86
N VAL A 62 1.58 13.07 -22.17
CA VAL A 62 1.09 14.31 -22.77
C VAL A 62 -0.44 14.23 -22.78
N PRO A 63 -1.15 15.14 -22.11
CA PRO A 63 -2.60 15.08 -22.09
C PRO A 63 -3.14 15.35 -23.50
N VAL A 64 -4.20 14.62 -23.88
CA VAL A 64 -4.93 14.82 -25.14
C VAL A 64 -6.32 15.37 -24.83
N ASN A 65 -6.87 16.20 -25.72
CA ASN A 65 -8.28 16.64 -25.67
C ASN A 65 -8.75 17.26 -24.33
N GLY A 66 -7.90 18.03 -23.65
CA GLY A 66 -8.25 18.66 -22.37
C GLY A 66 -8.26 17.72 -21.16
N ALA A 67 -7.69 16.52 -21.31
CA ALA A 67 -7.41 15.64 -20.19
C ALA A 67 -6.36 16.23 -19.24
N ILE A 68 -6.31 15.68 -18.02
CA ILE A 68 -5.14 15.79 -17.16
C ILE A 68 -4.47 14.41 -17.05
N SER A 69 -3.15 14.41 -17.05
CA SER A 69 -2.35 13.21 -16.84
C SER A 69 -1.63 13.31 -15.49
N GLU A 70 -1.76 12.25 -14.70
CA GLU A 70 -1.14 12.11 -13.40
C GLU A 70 -0.27 10.87 -13.39
N ASN A 71 1.01 11.06 -13.68
CA ASN A 71 1.97 9.97 -13.71
C ASN A 71 2.70 9.94 -12.38
N VAL A 72 2.48 8.90 -11.60
CA VAL A 72 3.08 8.75 -10.27
C VAL A 72 4.21 7.75 -10.37
N ALA A 73 5.42 8.13 -9.95
CA ALA A 73 6.56 7.23 -9.95
C ALA A 73 7.05 6.97 -8.53
N ALA A 74 7.37 5.71 -8.25
CA ALA A 74 7.84 5.23 -6.96
C ALA A 74 9.15 4.46 -7.07
N THR A 75 9.99 4.57 -6.03
CA THR A 75 11.19 3.76 -5.83
C THR A 75 11.25 3.28 -4.40
N THR A 76 11.59 2.01 -4.16
CA THR A 76 11.65 1.44 -2.81
C THR A 76 13.05 1.04 -2.38
N GLN A 77 13.24 0.85 -1.08
CA GLN A 77 14.44 0.30 -0.46
C GLN A 77 14.08 -0.47 0.82
N ASN A 78 14.81 -1.55 1.11
CA ASN A 78 14.71 -2.20 2.42
C ASN A 78 15.34 -1.33 3.51
N ILE A 79 14.74 -1.32 4.70
CA ILE A 79 15.38 -0.81 5.92
C ILE A 79 15.84 -2.03 6.71
N LEU A 80 17.15 -2.13 6.94
CA LEU A 80 17.71 -3.26 7.69
C LEU A 80 17.41 -3.07 9.18
N ASN A 81 16.45 -3.84 9.68
CA ASN A 81 16.08 -3.88 11.08
C ASN A 81 15.88 -5.34 11.52
N LYS A 82 16.52 -5.74 12.62
CA LYS A 82 16.47 -7.13 13.13
C LYS A 82 15.12 -7.46 13.77
N GLU A 83 14.46 -6.46 14.34
CA GLU A 83 13.18 -6.61 15.03
C GLU A 83 12.03 -6.54 14.03
N ALA A 84 12.15 -5.72 12.98
CA ALA A 84 11.15 -5.55 11.92
C ALA A 84 11.73 -5.91 10.53
N PRO A 85 11.78 -7.20 10.15
CA PRO A 85 12.44 -7.65 8.91
C PRO A 85 11.71 -7.25 7.61
N PHE A 86 10.45 -6.78 7.72
CA PHE A 86 9.65 -6.28 6.60
C PHE A 86 9.68 -4.75 6.47
N LEU A 87 10.47 -4.07 7.31
CA LEU A 87 10.60 -2.62 7.29
C LEU A 87 11.25 -2.16 5.99
N LYS A 88 10.60 -1.19 5.34
CA LYS A 88 10.96 -0.72 4.00
C LYS A 88 10.53 0.73 3.85
N LYS A 89 11.24 1.47 3.01
CA LYS A 89 10.86 2.84 2.64
C LYS A 89 10.65 2.97 1.15
N GLY A 90 9.88 3.98 0.79
CA GLY A 90 9.48 4.26 -0.57
C GLY A 90 9.48 5.75 -0.79
N LEU A 91 10.00 6.18 -1.94
CA LEU A 91 9.87 7.54 -2.40
C LEU A 91 8.82 7.56 -3.49
N VAL A 92 7.88 8.49 -3.42
CA VAL A 92 6.81 8.65 -4.40
C VAL A 92 6.68 10.11 -4.81
N LYS A 93 6.38 10.35 -6.08
CA LYS A 93 6.15 11.69 -6.61
C LYS A 93 5.27 11.64 -7.86
N LEU A 94 4.38 12.62 -7.96
CA LEU A 94 3.71 12.99 -9.19
C LEU A 94 4.65 13.73 -10.16
N ILE A 95 4.81 13.19 -11.36
CA ILE A 95 5.82 13.63 -12.33
C ILE A 95 5.36 14.88 -13.10
N GLY A 96 6.23 15.90 -13.12
CA GLY A 96 6.02 17.13 -13.89
C GLY A 96 4.91 18.02 -13.34
N GLU A 97 4.68 17.97 -12.03
CA GLU A 97 3.74 18.83 -11.30
C GLU A 97 4.47 19.47 -10.12
N GLU A 98 4.60 20.79 -10.13
CA GLU A 98 5.36 21.55 -9.11
C GLU A 98 4.58 21.71 -7.80
N GLN A 99 3.25 21.72 -7.87
CA GLN A 99 2.35 21.84 -6.72
C GLN A 99 2.31 20.57 -5.83
N PHE A 100 2.86 19.45 -6.31
CA PHE A 100 2.86 18.16 -5.62
C PHE A 100 4.29 17.75 -5.26
N SER A 101 4.51 17.54 -3.97
CA SER A 101 5.82 17.27 -3.40
C SER A 101 6.27 15.83 -3.67
N ALA A 102 7.54 15.57 -3.39
CA ALA A 102 7.98 14.19 -3.21
C ALA A 102 7.77 13.79 -1.75
N TRP A 103 7.42 12.53 -1.53
CA TRP A 103 7.20 11.98 -0.19
C TRP A 103 8.05 10.73 0.04
N GLU A 104 8.72 10.64 1.20
CA GLU A 104 9.29 9.41 1.75
C GLU A 104 8.28 8.78 2.69
N LEU A 105 7.82 7.58 2.39
CA LEU A 105 6.94 6.79 3.23
C LEU A 105 7.66 5.55 3.72
N VAL A 106 7.28 5.05 4.90
CA VAL A 106 7.77 3.80 5.47
C VAL A 106 6.62 2.82 5.64
N SER A 107 6.89 1.53 5.45
CA SER A 107 5.93 0.46 5.63
C SER A 107 6.50 -0.70 6.43
N ASP A 108 5.65 -1.33 7.23
CA ASP A 108 5.96 -2.48 8.07
C ASP A 108 4.76 -3.46 8.09
N GLU A 109 5.03 -4.76 8.16
CA GLU A 109 3.98 -5.80 8.29
C GLU A 109 3.68 -6.13 9.76
N GLY A 110 4.44 -5.57 10.71
CA GLY A 110 4.36 -6.03 12.10
C GLY A 110 4.82 -7.48 12.23
N GLY A 111 4.50 -8.12 13.36
CA GLY A 111 4.76 -9.54 13.54
C GLY A 111 4.15 -10.11 14.81
N SER A 112 4.22 -11.43 14.98
CA SER A 112 3.77 -12.09 16.21
C SER A 112 4.55 -11.66 17.46
N ALA A 113 5.73 -11.06 17.28
CA ALA A 113 6.63 -10.63 18.35
C ALA A 113 6.77 -9.10 18.47
N HIS A 114 6.16 -8.31 17.58
CA HIS A 114 6.23 -6.85 17.62
C HIS A 114 5.01 -6.18 16.97
N HIS A 115 4.61 -5.03 17.48
CA HIS A 115 3.60 -4.20 16.83
C HIS A 115 4.14 -3.59 15.52
N GLN A 116 3.23 -3.20 14.64
CA GLN A 116 3.57 -2.40 13.47
C GLN A 116 4.24 -1.09 13.88
N THR A 117 5.36 -0.79 13.26
CA THR A 117 6.04 0.51 13.42
C THR A 117 5.61 1.54 12.36
N ALA A 118 4.98 1.09 11.29
CA ALA A 118 4.42 1.88 10.19
C ALA A 118 3.25 1.11 9.53
N PRO A 119 2.38 1.75 8.72
CA PRO A 119 1.31 1.07 8.01
C PRO A 119 1.82 -0.07 7.11
N ASN A 120 1.03 -1.15 7.00
CA ASN A 120 1.34 -2.18 6.02
C ASN A 120 1.08 -1.68 4.59
N PRO A 121 1.59 -2.38 3.56
CA PRO A 121 1.44 -1.95 2.18
C PRO A 121 -0.01 -1.79 1.75
N LEU A 122 -0.87 -2.70 2.19
CA LEU A 122 -2.25 -2.77 1.75
C LEU A 122 -3.15 -1.76 2.47
N THR A 123 -2.76 -1.26 3.65
CA THR A 123 -3.35 -0.07 4.26
C THR A 123 -3.12 1.17 3.38
N TYR A 124 -1.89 1.41 2.89
CA TYR A 124 -1.66 2.50 1.93
C TYR A 124 -2.46 2.33 0.62
N TYR A 125 -2.54 1.09 0.13
CA TYR A 125 -3.35 0.76 -1.05
C TYR A 125 -4.84 1.08 -0.85
N ALA A 126 -5.42 0.70 0.29
CA ALA A 126 -6.81 0.98 0.66
C ALA A 126 -7.07 2.48 0.87
N VAL A 127 -6.12 3.20 1.47
CA VAL A 127 -6.15 4.67 1.62
C VAL A 127 -6.24 5.34 0.26
N GLY A 128 -5.34 4.97 -0.66
CA GLY A 128 -5.33 5.51 -2.01
C GLY A 128 -6.62 5.21 -2.77
N ALA A 129 -7.13 3.98 -2.68
CA ALA A 129 -8.37 3.59 -3.35
C ALA A 129 -9.60 4.38 -2.85
N SER A 130 -9.81 4.42 -1.52
CA SER A 130 -10.97 5.08 -0.92
C SER A 130 -10.92 6.61 -1.03
N SER A 131 -9.76 7.23 -0.79
CA SER A 131 -9.57 8.67 -0.94
C SER A 131 -9.77 9.11 -2.39
N SER A 132 -9.23 8.37 -3.36
CA SER A 132 -9.39 8.67 -4.80
C SER A 132 -10.85 8.67 -5.25
N LEU A 133 -11.67 7.75 -4.71
CA LEU A 133 -13.11 7.73 -4.94
C LEU A 133 -13.80 8.94 -4.31
N LEU A 134 -13.48 9.25 -3.04
CA LEU A 134 -14.04 10.41 -2.34
C LEU A 134 -13.77 11.70 -3.12
N THR A 135 -12.55 11.88 -3.64
CA THR A 135 -12.17 13.02 -4.50
C THR A 135 -13.11 13.15 -5.70
N GLN A 136 -13.47 12.04 -6.36
CA GLN A 136 -14.36 12.11 -7.52
C GLN A 136 -15.80 12.41 -7.11
N VAL A 137 -16.25 11.90 -5.96
CA VAL A 137 -17.59 12.20 -5.43
C VAL A 137 -17.69 13.69 -5.12
N GLU A 138 -16.73 14.27 -4.40
CA GLU A 138 -16.73 15.69 -4.04
C GLU A 138 -16.61 16.60 -5.26
N ARG A 139 -15.77 16.25 -6.24
CA ARG A 139 -15.71 16.97 -7.53
C ARG A 139 -17.05 16.96 -8.25
N PHE A 140 -17.75 15.83 -8.27
CA PHE A 140 -19.07 15.78 -8.93
C PHE A 140 -20.19 16.43 -8.13
N ILE A 141 -20.10 16.49 -6.80
CA ILE A 141 -20.99 17.34 -5.99
C ILE A 141 -20.88 18.79 -6.48
N GLN A 142 -19.66 19.29 -6.71
CA GLN A 142 -19.43 20.62 -7.25
C GLN A 142 -19.89 20.76 -8.71
N ILE A 143 -19.49 19.84 -9.60
CA ILE A 143 -19.82 19.90 -11.04
C ILE A 143 -21.33 19.89 -11.29
N LEU A 144 -22.07 19.16 -10.45
CA LEU A 144 -23.52 19.01 -10.55
C LEU A 144 -24.30 20.01 -9.68
N ASP A 145 -23.61 20.90 -8.97
CA ASP A 145 -24.18 21.91 -8.06
C ASP A 145 -25.18 21.28 -7.06
N LEU A 146 -24.71 20.27 -6.31
CA LEU A 146 -25.53 19.53 -5.36
C LEU A 146 -25.39 20.06 -3.93
N ASP A 147 -26.53 20.17 -3.23
CA ASP A 147 -26.58 20.52 -1.80
C ASP A 147 -26.28 19.29 -0.93
N VAL A 148 -25.00 19.03 -0.67
CA VAL A 148 -24.52 17.92 0.18
C VAL A 148 -23.89 18.46 1.46
N GLU A 149 -24.39 17.98 2.61
CA GLU A 149 -23.90 18.38 3.93
C GLU A 149 -22.62 17.61 4.32
N ASP A 150 -22.61 16.30 4.07
CA ASP A 150 -21.51 15.41 4.44
C ASP A 150 -21.40 14.25 3.45
N VAL A 151 -20.17 13.85 3.16
CA VAL A 151 -19.89 12.70 2.31
C VAL A 151 -18.66 11.96 2.79
N LYS A 152 -18.72 10.63 2.70
CA LYS A 152 -17.62 9.74 3.05
C LYS A 152 -17.64 8.45 2.27
N VAL A 153 -16.50 7.78 2.26
CA VAL A 153 -16.32 6.48 1.59
C VAL A 153 -15.85 5.45 2.60
N GLU A 154 -16.62 4.39 2.75
CA GLU A 154 -16.21 3.16 3.45
C GLU A 154 -15.78 2.13 2.41
N SER A 155 -14.62 1.50 2.60
CA SER A 155 -14.11 0.48 1.68
C SER A 155 -13.69 -0.78 2.41
N LYS A 156 -13.83 -1.92 1.72
CA LYS A 156 -13.30 -3.22 2.14
C LYS A 156 -12.72 -3.94 0.93
N ILE A 157 -11.47 -4.35 1.03
CA ILE A 157 -10.75 -5.06 -0.04
C ILE A 157 -10.41 -6.46 0.45
N PHE A 158 -10.72 -7.47 -0.37
CA PHE A 158 -10.54 -8.88 -0.04
C PHE A 158 -9.30 -9.42 -0.72
N PHE A 159 -8.43 -10.03 0.08
CA PHE A 159 -7.16 -10.58 -0.39
C PHE A 159 -7.02 -12.04 -0.05
N ARG A 160 -6.32 -12.77 -0.91
CA ARG A 160 -6.07 -14.20 -0.73
C ARG A 160 -4.71 -14.63 -1.22
N TRP A 161 -3.99 -15.44 -0.44
CA TRP A 161 -2.92 -16.29 -0.95
C TRP A 161 -3.43 -17.69 -1.26
N SER A 162 -2.98 -18.26 -2.38
CA SER A 162 -3.06 -19.68 -2.69
C SER A 162 -1.69 -20.31 -2.56
N ASP A 163 -1.65 -21.52 -2.02
CA ASP A 163 -0.46 -22.38 -1.94
C ASP A 163 0.78 -21.69 -1.35
N PRO A 164 0.65 -21.05 -0.16
CA PRO A 164 1.75 -20.36 0.48
C PRO A 164 2.94 -21.30 0.72
N MET A 165 4.16 -20.76 0.65
CA MET A 165 5.41 -21.52 0.83
C MET A 165 5.66 -22.64 -0.20
N SER A 166 5.08 -22.53 -1.40
CA SER A 166 5.30 -23.45 -2.52
C SER A 166 5.80 -22.73 -3.78
N GLY A 167 6.18 -23.48 -4.82
CA GLY A 167 6.49 -22.89 -6.14
C GLY A 167 5.26 -22.30 -6.87
N GLN A 168 4.05 -22.67 -6.44
CA GLN A 168 2.78 -22.18 -7.00
C GLN A 168 2.16 -21.04 -6.17
N TRP A 169 2.87 -20.56 -5.13
CA TRP A 169 2.40 -19.48 -4.27
C TRP A 169 2.00 -18.24 -5.08
N SER A 170 0.74 -17.83 -4.96
CA SER A 170 0.17 -16.71 -5.69
C SER A 170 -0.74 -15.89 -4.79
N GLY A 171 -0.84 -14.58 -5.03
CA GLY A 171 -1.70 -13.65 -4.31
C GLY A 171 -2.76 -13.07 -5.22
N TYR A 172 -3.92 -12.76 -4.65
CA TYR A 172 -5.10 -12.31 -5.36
C TYR A 172 -5.78 -11.16 -4.61
N THR A 173 -6.31 -10.20 -5.37
CA THR A 173 -7.34 -9.26 -4.92
C THR A 173 -8.68 -9.80 -5.40
N ASP A 174 -9.41 -10.49 -4.51
CA ASP A 174 -10.62 -11.21 -4.91
C ASP A 174 -11.79 -10.24 -5.20
N SER A 175 -11.96 -9.18 -4.41
CA SER A 175 -12.99 -8.14 -4.64
C SER A 175 -12.75 -6.85 -3.88
N VAL A 176 -13.42 -5.78 -4.30
CA VAL A 176 -13.46 -4.48 -3.63
C VAL A 176 -14.92 -4.06 -3.41
N ILE A 177 -15.26 -3.75 -2.16
CA ILE A 177 -16.52 -3.10 -1.80
C ILE A 177 -16.23 -1.63 -1.48
N SER A 178 -16.96 -0.71 -2.11
CA SER A 178 -16.87 0.73 -1.81
C SER A 178 -18.26 1.34 -1.65
N ASN A 179 -18.57 1.77 -0.44
CA ASN A 179 -19.85 2.37 -0.09
C ASN A 179 -19.67 3.88 0.07
N ILE A 180 -20.41 4.65 -0.72
CA ILE A 180 -20.47 6.11 -0.64
C ILE A 180 -21.63 6.47 0.29
N LEU A 181 -21.38 7.18 1.38
CA LEU A 181 -22.40 7.59 2.33
C LEU A 181 -22.56 9.11 2.23
N ILE A 182 -23.78 9.56 1.95
CA ILE A 182 -24.13 10.96 1.74
C ILE A 182 -25.22 11.37 2.72
N LYS A 183 -25.03 12.56 3.31
CA LYS A 183 -26.07 13.32 4.00
C LYS A 183 -26.43 14.52 3.14
N SER A 184 -27.68 14.60 2.67
CA SER A 184 -28.09 15.61 1.69
C SER A 184 -29.62 15.75 1.65
N SER A 185 -30.08 16.94 1.24
CA SER A 185 -31.48 17.26 0.93
C SER A 185 -31.88 16.84 -0.51
N GLU A 186 -30.90 16.45 -1.33
CA GLU A 186 -31.08 16.15 -2.75
C GLU A 186 -31.90 14.88 -2.99
N SER A 187 -32.57 14.84 -4.15
CA SER A 187 -33.37 13.68 -4.56
C SER A 187 -32.50 12.41 -4.78
N PRO A 188 -33.04 11.20 -4.52
CA PRO A 188 -32.36 9.94 -4.81
C PRO A 188 -31.85 9.83 -6.26
N GLU A 189 -32.56 10.40 -7.23
CA GLU A 189 -32.20 10.39 -8.64
C GLU A 189 -30.91 11.17 -8.92
N LYS A 190 -30.75 12.35 -8.32
CA LYS A 190 -29.51 13.14 -8.38
C LYS A 190 -28.35 12.40 -7.72
N ILE A 191 -28.59 11.76 -6.56
CA ILE A 191 -27.56 10.97 -5.87
C ILE A 191 -27.14 9.75 -6.68
N LYS A 192 -28.08 9.09 -7.37
CA LYS A 192 -27.76 7.99 -8.29
C LYS A 192 -26.91 8.48 -9.46
N MET A 193 -27.21 9.64 -10.02
CA MET A 193 -26.40 10.26 -11.07
C MET A 193 -24.99 10.59 -10.58
N LEU A 194 -24.87 11.16 -9.38
CA LEU A 194 -23.59 11.43 -8.71
C LEU A 194 -22.74 10.16 -8.61
N LYS A 195 -23.31 9.05 -8.11
CA LYS A 195 -22.63 7.75 -8.03
C LYS A 195 -22.09 7.31 -9.40
N GLU A 196 -22.95 7.31 -10.42
CA GLU A 196 -22.58 6.85 -11.76
C GLU A 196 -21.42 7.67 -12.33
N LYS A 197 -21.49 8.99 -12.18
CA LYS A 197 -20.48 9.93 -12.66
C LYS A 197 -19.15 9.78 -11.91
N ALA A 198 -19.19 9.74 -10.58
CA ALA A 198 -18.01 9.59 -9.74
C ALA A 198 -17.27 8.26 -10.03
N LEU A 199 -18.00 7.15 -10.15
CA LEU A 199 -17.39 5.85 -10.48
C LEU A 199 -16.75 5.85 -11.88
N LYS A 200 -17.34 6.55 -12.87
CA LYS A 200 -16.74 6.69 -14.20
C LYS A 200 -15.46 7.54 -14.20
N ALA A 201 -15.31 8.48 -13.27
CA ALA A 201 -14.10 9.30 -13.15
C ALA A 201 -13.03 8.71 -12.23
N TRP A 202 -13.33 7.61 -11.53
CA TRP A 202 -12.45 7.00 -10.54
C TRP A 202 -11.38 6.15 -11.23
N ALA A 203 -10.28 6.79 -11.65
CA ALA A 203 -9.17 6.15 -12.35
C ALA A 203 -8.57 4.94 -11.62
N VAL A 204 -8.45 5.01 -10.29
CA VAL A 204 -7.99 3.87 -9.47
C VAL A 204 -8.98 2.71 -9.53
N GLY A 205 -10.28 3.00 -9.42
CA GLY A 205 -11.32 1.97 -9.54
C GLY A 205 -11.42 1.39 -10.95
N GLU A 206 -11.15 2.20 -11.97
CA GLU A 206 -11.08 1.74 -13.36
C GLU A 206 -9.93 0.75 -13.57
N GLY A 207 -8.73 1.07 -13.08
CA GLY A 207 -7.57 0.18 -13.12
C GLY A 207 -7.70 -1.10 -12.30
N LEU A 208 -8.61 -1.12 -11.32
CA LEU A 208 -9.01 -2.32 -10.57
C LEU A 208 -10.08 -3.13 -11.30
N ALA A 209 -11.07 -2.45 -11.89
CA ALA A 209 -12.19 -3.10 -12.56
C ALA A 209 -11.82 -3.70 -13.91
N LYS A 210 -10.73 -3.23 -14.52
CA LYS A 210 -10.29 -3.63 -15.85
C LYS A 210 -8.86 -4.11 -15.85
N LYS A 211 -8.55 -4.96 -16.83
CA LYS A 211 -7.19 -5.40 -17.10
C LYS A 211 -6.29 -4.22 -17.50
N THR A 212 -5.31 -3.90 -16.67
CA THR A 212 -4.29 -2.88 -16.99
C THR A 212 -3.08 -3.51 -17.66
N THR A 213 -2.51 -2.83 -18.66
CA THR A 213 -1.23 -3.26 -19.25
C THR A 213 -0.08 -2.93 -18.31
N ILE A 214 0.68 -3.96 -17.91
CA ILE A 214 1.88 -3.82 -17.08
C ILE A 214 3.11 -4.24 -17.87
N ASP A 215 4.03 -3.30 -18.07
CA ASP A 215 5.37 -3.57 -18.57
C ASP A 215 6.28 -3.96 -17.41
N VAL A 216 6.64 -5.24 -17.36
CA VAL A 216 7.46 -5.83 -16.32
C VAL A 216 8.88 -6.05 -16.81
N GLY A 217 9.85 -5.49 -16.09
CA GLY A 217 11.27 -5.77 -16.24
C GLY A 217 11.88 -6.37 -14.98
N ILE A 218 12.71 -7.41 -15.14
CA ILE A 218 13.51 -7.99 -14.05
C ILE A 218 14.98 -7.73 -14.34
N LEU A 219 15.64 -7.00 -13.44
CA LEU A 219 17.03 -6.60 -13.56
C LEU A 219 17.86 -7.31 -12.49
N ILE A 220 18.83 -8.11 -12.94
CA ILE A 220 19.72 -8.87 -12.06
C ILE A 220 21.09 -8.21 -12.05
N ASN A 221 21.59 -7.87 -10.86
CA ASN A 221 22.91 -7.28 -10.67
C ASN A 221 23.18 -6.07 -11.58
N ALA A 222 22.16 -5.22 -11.80
CA ALA A 222 22.31 -4.00 -12.59
C ALA A 222 23.36 -3.06 -11.97
N ASP A 223 24.13 -2.37 -12.83
CA ASP A 223 25.29 -1.57 -12.42
C ASP A 223 24.90 -0.28 -11.68
N ASP A 224 23.76 0.32 -12.02
CA ASP A 224 23.29 1.57 -11.42
C ASP A 224 22.23 1.32 -10.34
N TRP A 225 22.67 1.40 -9.08
CA TRP A 225 21.77 1.40 -7.93
C TRP A 225 21.40 2.80 -7.46
N GLY A 226 22.00 3.87 -8.00
CA GLY A 226 21.68 5.26 -7.61
C GLY A 226 21.76 5.55 -6.11
N GLY A 227 22.56 4.79 -5.35
CA GLY A 227 22.60 4.86 -3.89
C GLY A 227 21.39 4.25 -3.16
N LEU A 228 20.46 3.64 -3.92
CA LEU A 228 19.22 3.00 -3.46
C LEU A 228 19.45 1.56 -2.96
N HIS A 229 20.34 1.40 -1.98
CA HIS A 229 20.62 0.12 -1.31
C HIS A 229 19.89 0.01 0.02
N ALA A 230 19.74 -1.21 0.52
CA ALA A 230 19.31 -1.43 1.90
C ALA A 230 20.25 -0.75 2.89
N ARG A 231 19.69 -0.12 3.95
CA ARG A 231 20.47 0.57 4.99
C ARG A 231 19.90 0.30 6.38
N PRO A 232 20.74 0.26 7.43
CA PRO A 232 20.26 0.17 8.81
C PRO A 232 19.32 1.31 9.19
N GLY A 233 18.26 1.00 9.91
CA GLY A 233 17.35 2.02 10.43
C GLY A 233 16.14 1.49 11.18
N LYS A 234 15.33 2.43 11.67
CA LYS A 234 14.13 2.16 12.46
C LYS A 234 13.13 3.31 12.38
N VAL A 235 11.90 3.03 12.78
CA VAL A 235 10.88 4.05 13.06
C VAL A 235 10.69 4.10 14.58
N GLU A 236 10.87 5.26 15.19
CA GLU A 236 10.76 5.43 16.65
C GLU A 236 9.38 5.93 17.09
N SER A 237 8.64 6.56 16.18
CA SER A 237 7.37 7.21 16.46
C SER A 237 6.36 6.84 15.38
N PRO A 238 5.12 6.46 15.76
CA PRO A 238 4.03 6.30 14.81
C PRO A 238 3.49 7.64 14.29
N ILE A 239 3.96 8.76 14.87
CA ILE A 239 3.52 10.11 14.53
C ILE A 239 4.49 10.73 13.52
N SER A 240 3.94 11.21 12.41
CA SER A 240 4.64 12.07 11.45
C SER A 240 3.97 13.44 11.41
N VAL A 241 4.79 14.50 11.40
CA VAL A 241 4.33 15.89 11.40
C VAL A 241 4.97 16.63 10.23
N ASP A 242 4.15 17.26 9.39
CA ASP A 242 4.60 18.12 8.29
C ASP A 242 3.92 19.49 8.41
N ASN A 243 4.71 20.56 8.31
CA ASN A 243 4.24 21.95 8.43
C ASN A 243 3.31 22.21 9.65
N GLY A 244 3.60 21.55 10.78
CA GLY A 244 2.84 21.69 12.03
C GLY A 244 1.55 20.86 12.09
N ARG A 245 1.22 20.09 11.04
CA ARG A 245 0.07 19.17 11.01
C ARG A 245 0.56 17.74 11.22
N THR A 246 -0.12 16.99 12.09
CA THR A 246 0.04 15.53 12.13
C THR A 246 -0.57 14.93 10.86
N ILE A 247 0.26 14.31 10.04
CA ILE A 247 -0.16 13.67 8.77
C ILE A 247 -0.25 12.15 8.88
N THR A 248 0.35 11.57 9.92
CA THR A 248 0.20 10.14 10.22
C THR A 248 0.20 9.92 11.73
N THR A 249 -0.67 9.03 12.20
CA THR A 249 -0.67 8.54 13.59
C THR A 249 -1.38 7.18 13.68
N VAL A 250 -1.14 6.44 14.76
CA VAL A 250 -2.02 5.33 15.16
C VAL A 250 -3.31 5.91 15.73
N ALA A 251 -4.43 5.27 15.42
CA ALA A 251 -5.77 5.67 15.82
C ALA A 251 -6.55 4.48 16.44
N PRO A 252 -7.68 4.74 17.13
CA PRO A 252 -8.58 3.69 17.57
C PRO A 252 -9.17 2.89 16.40
N ASP A 253 -9.62 1.67 16.68
CA ASP A 253 -10.25 0.80 15.67
C ASP A 253 -11.43 1.45 14.94
N LEU A 254 -11.58 1.08 13.67
CA LEU A 254 -12.64 1.60 12.81
C LEU A 254 -14.03 1.10 13.25
N ASN A 255 -15.00 2.01 13.18
CA ASN A 255 -16.42 1.69 13.25
C ASN A 255 -17.07 2.13 11.95
N LEU A 256 -17.34 1.16 11.07
CA LEU A 256 -17.96 1.36 9.77
C LEU A 256 -19.47 1.13 9.87
N LYS A 257 -20.26 1.97 9.19
CA LYS A 257 -21.72 1.94 9.23
C LYS A 257 -22.33 0.92 8.27
N THR A 258 -21.66 0.66 7.16
CA THR A 258 -22.22 -0.11 6.02
C THR A 258 -21.38 -1.31 5.64
N VAL A 259 -20.18 -1.42 6.19
CA VAL A 259 -19.26 -2.54 6.01
C VAL A 259 -19.13 -3.28 7.34
N GLU A 260 -19.33 -4.59 7.32
CA GLU A 260 -19.10 -5.42 8.49
C GLU A 260 -17.59 -5.55 8.76
N VAL A 261 -17.18 -5.11 9.96
CA VAL A 261 -15.83 -5.27 10.48
C VAL A 261 -15.74 -6.64 11.16
N GLU A 262 -15.04 -7.56 10.50
CA GLU A 262 -14.80 -8.90 11.02
C GLU A 262 -13.75 -8.87 12.14
N LYS A 263 -13.63 -9.98 12.87
CA LYS A 263 -12.52 -10.13 13.82
C LYS A 263 -11.20 -10.22 13.07
N ASP A 264 -10.16 -9.67 13.68
CA ASP A 264 -8.79 -9.80 13.19
C ASP A 264 -8.42 -11.28 12.99
N LEU A 265 -7.84 -11.60 11.83
CA LEU A 265 -7.36 -12.94 11.53
C LEU A 265 -6.12 -13.25 12.38
N THR A 266 -6.23 -14.25 13.24
CA THR A 266 -5.06 -14.81 13.94
C THR A 266 -4.14 -15.52 12.94
N LEU A 267 -2.90 -15.06 12.85
CA LEU A 267 -1.89 -15.60 11.95
C LEU A 267 -0.85 -16.43 12.72
N ASP A 268 -0.82 -17.73 12.45
CA ASP A 268 0.31 -18.58 12.84
C ASP A 268 1.34 -18.63 11.70
N MET A 269 2.46 -17.93 11.89
CA MET A 269 3.57 -17.91 10.93
C MET A 269 4.22 -19.29 10.71
N HIS A 270 3.96 -20.28 11.57
CA HIS A 270 4.41 -21.65 11.40
C HIS A 270 3.45 -22.50 10.57
N ASN A 271 2.18 -22.09 10.46
CA ASN A 271 1.13 -22.83 9.78
C ASN A 271 0.17 -21.87 9.06
N PHE A 272 0.56 -21.41 7.88
CA PHE A 272 -0.32 -20.58 7.05
C PHE A 272 -1.54 -21.40 6.62
N PRO A 273 -2.77 -20.89 6.81
CA PRO A 273 -3.93 -21.51 6.21
C PRO A 273 -3.79 -21.49 4.68
N ASN A 274 -4.36 -22.51 4.02
CA ASN A 274 -4.43 -22.56 2.56
C ASN A 274 -5.88 -22.80 2.11
N PRO A 275 -6.56 -21.79 1.54
CA PRO A 275 -6.06 -20.44 1.28
C PRO A 275 -5.89 -19.60 2.56
N PHE A 276 -5.02 -18.58 2.50
CA PHE A 276 -4.93 -17.53 3.52
C PHE A 276 -5.71 -16.33 3.02
N ILE A 277 -6.79 -15.95 3.72
CA ILE A 277 -7.73 -14.91 3.30
C ILE A 277 -7.81 -13.86 4.40
N PHE A 278 -7.69 -12.59 4.03
CA PHE A 278 -7.80 -11.46 4.95
C PHE A 278 -8.37 -10.25 4.20
N THR A 279 -8.68 -9.18 4.94
CA THR A 279 -9.25 -7.97 4.33
C THR A 279 -8.58 -6.72 4.86
N GLU A 280 -8.56 -5.68 4.03
CA GLU A 280 -8.25 -4.32 4.45
C GLU A 280 -9.53 -3.50 4.46
N ILE A 281 -9.70 -2.68 5.50
CA ILE A 281 -10.82 -1.76 5.60
C ILE A 281 -10.33 -0.32 5.69
N SER A 282 -11.12 0.61 5.15
CA SER A 282 -10.82 2.04 5.24
C SER A 282 -12.08 2.90 5.33
N LEU A 283 -11.91 4.08 5.91
CA LEU A 283 -12.88 5.16 5.99
C LEU A 283 -12.18 6.46 5.59
N ALA A 284 -12.58 7.03 4.45
CA ALA A 284 -12.14 8.33 3.98
C ALA A 284 -13.24 9.37 4.22
N GLU A 285 -12.87 10.49 4.82
CA GLU A 285 -13.75 11.62 5.17
C GLU A 285 -13.01 12.93 4.84
N SER A 286 -13.75 14.01 4.56
CA SER A 286 -13.13 15.34 4.40
C SER A 286 -12.37 15.74 5.68
N ALA A 287 -11.21 16.37 5.53
CA ALA A 287 -10.50 17.01 6.63
C ALA A 287 -11.06 18.41 6.94
N HIS A 288 -12.06 18.87 6.19
CA HIS A 288 -12.71 20.19 6.30
C HIS A 288 -11.71 21.36 6.25
N ASP A 289 -10.69 21.25 5.40
CA ASP A 289 -9.72 22.31 5.17
C ASP A 289 -10.18 23.21 4.02
N ALA A 290 -10.58 24.44 4.33
CA ALA A 290 -11.12 25.36 3.33
C ALA A 290 -10.12 25.74 2.24
N SER A 291 -8.81 25.66 2.52
CA SER A 291 -7.76 25.96 1.54
C SER A 291 -7.41 24.76 0.66
N ARG A 292 -7.69 23.55 1.16
CA ARG A 292 -7.43 22.27 0.49
C ARG A 292 -8.70 21.42 0.53
N PRO A 293 -9.70 21.71 -0.32
CA PRO A 293 -11.03 21.10 -0.18
C PRO A 293 -11.05 19.59 -0.44
N TYR A 294 -10.05 19.05 -1.14
CA TYR A 294 -9.86 17.60 -1.34
C TYR A 294 -8.74 17.05 -0.46
N LEU A 295 -8.50 17.68 0.70
CA LEU A 295 -7.73 17.10 1.78
C LEU A 295 -8.63 16.15 2.56
N HIS A 296 -8.28 14.88 2.56
CA HIS A 296 -9.02 13.84 3.25
C HIS A 296 -8.27 13.37 4.48
N LYS A 297 -9.02 13.04 5.52
CA LYS A 297 -8.57 12.25 6.65
C LYS A 297 -9.04 10.81 6.43
N ILE A 298 -8.12 9.88 6.44
CA ILE A 298 -8.39 8.47 6.16
C ILE A 298 -7.96 7.64 7.35
N ARG A 299 -8.85 6.79 7.85
CA ARG A 299 -8.49 5.71 8.76
C ARG A 299 -8.50 4.39 8.01
N ALA A 300 -7.51 3.54 8.22
CA ALA A 300 -7.43 2.24 7.56
C ALA A 300 -6.68 1.22 8.42
N LYS A 301 -7.05 -0.06 8.24
CA LYS A 301 -6.50 -1.19 8.99
C LYS A 301 -6.63 -2.49 8.19
N SER A 302 -5.63 -3.35 8.31
CA SER A 302 -5.74 -4.78 7.98
C SER A 302 -6.46 -5.52 9.09
N LEU A 303 -7.46 -6.34 8.76
CA LEU A 303 -8.12 -7.23 9.73
C LEU A 303 -7.26 -8.48 9.99
N THR A 304 -6.07 -8.25 10.54
CA THR A 304 -5.06 -9.24 10.88
C THR A 304 -4.54 -8.96 12.30
N GLU A 305 -4.33 -9.99 13.10
CA GLU A 305 -3.92 -9.82 14.50
C GLU A 305 -2.58 -9.06 14.61
N ASN A 306 -2.48 -8.16 15.59
CA ASN A 306 -1.36 -7.25 15.83
C ASN A 306 -1.21 -6.07 14.86
N TYR A 307 -2.12 -5.92 13.88
CA TYR A 307 -2.15 -4.76 13.01
C TYR A 307 -2.89 -3.61 13.69
N GLN A 308 -2.41 -2.40 13.49
CA GLN A 308 -2.96 -1.19 14.08
C GLN A 308 -3.86 -0.47 13.07
N THR A 309 -4.81 0.30 13.61
CA THR A 309 -5.52 1.29 12.78
C THR A 309 -4.64 2.53 12.64
N TRP A 310 -4.45 2.95 11.40
CA TRP A 310 -3.67 4.14 11.06
C TRP A 310 -4.61 5.25 10.60
N GLU A 311 -4.35 6.49 11.05
CA GLU A 311 -4.90 7.71 10.48
C GLU A 311 -3.84 8.36 9.60
N LEU A 312 -4.21 8.66 8.35
CA LEU A 312 -3.38 9.27 7.33
C LEU A 312 -4.15 10.40 6.66
N TYR A 313 -3.44 11.29 5.96
CA TYR A 313 -4.06 12.38 5.21
C TYR A 313 -3.69 12.29 3.74
N ALA A 314 -4.64 12.50 2.83
CA ALA A 314 -4.38 12.56 1.40
C ALA A 314 -4.86 13.88 0.80
N ASP A 315 -4.06 14.54 -0.04
CA ASP A 315 -4.40 15.84 -0.60
C ASP A 315 -4.48 15.81 -2.14
N ASP A 316 -5.69 15.71 -2.67
CA ASP A 316 -5.94 15.71 -4.12
C ASP A 316 -6.36 17.10 -4.66
N SER A 317 -6.03 18.17 -3.93
CA SER A 317 -6.43 19.57 -4.23
C SER A 317 -5.64 20.18 -5.40
N ARG A 318 -5.57 19.48 -6.53
CA ARG A 318 -5.01 19.98 -7.80
C ARG A 318 -5.68 21.30 -8.20
N GLY A 319 -4.87 22.28 -8.58
CA GLY A 319 -5.35 23.58 -9.05
C GLY A 319 -5.67 24.57 -7.93
N TYR A 320 -5.45 24.19 -6.67
CA TYR A 320 -5.49 25.09 -5.53
C TYR A 320 -4.08 25.64 -5.24
N GLU A 321 -4.01 26.85 -4.70
CA GLU A 321 -2.75 27.52 -4.41
C GLU A 321 -1.93 26.77 -3.35
N GLY A 322 -0.61 26.84 -3.46
CA GLY A 322 0.33 26.22 -2.52
C GLY A 322 0.67 24.77 -2.84
N LEU A 323 1.56 24.22 -2.02
CA LEU A 323 1.94 22.81 -2.09
C LEU A 323 0.83 21.94 -1.48
N ASP A 324 0.79 20.69 -1.91
CA ASP A 324 0.07 19.60 -1.25
C ASP A 324 0.34 19.55 0.25
N ASN A 325 -0.66 19.36 1.11
CA ASN A 325 -0.49 19.24 2.57
C ASN A 325 -0.15 17.81 3.01
N ALA A 326 -0.33 16.83 2.15
CA ALA A 326 -0.04 15.41 2.37
C ALA A 326 0.14 14.69 1.01
N PRO A 327 0.60 13.43 0.96
CA PRO A 327 0.64 12.67 -0.28
C PRO A 327 -0.72 12.61 -0.98
N THR A 328 -0.77 12.51 -2.31
CA THR A 328 -2.04 12.34 -3.03
C THR A 328 -2.62 10.93 -2.84
N SER A 329 -3.90 10.74 -3.14
CA SER A 329 -4.49 9.39 -3.13
C SER A 329 -3.79 8.45 -4.11
N ARG A 330 -3.29 8.97 -5.23
CA ARG A 330 -2.55 8.20 -6.25
C ARG A 330 -1.12 7.90 -5.83
N ASP A 331 -0.49 8.76 -5.03
CA ASP A 331 0.78 8.47 -4.36
C ASP A 331 0.62 7.26 -3.44
N TYR A 332 -0.41 7.26 -2.58
CA TYR A 332 -0.71 6.15 -1.68
C TYR A 332 -1.00 4.83 -2.39
N PHE A 333 -1.83 4.86 -3.44
CA PHE A 333 -2.14 3.66 -4.20
C PHE A 333 -0.87 3.09 -4.87
N THR A 334 -0.08 3.96 -5.51
CA THR A 334 1.16 3.57 -6.21
C THR A 334 2.22 3.03 -5.25
N ILE A 335 2.44 3.71 -4.12
CA ILE A 335 3.44 3.29 -3.13
C ILE A 335 2.98 2.05 -2.36
N GLY A 336 1.67 1.92 -2.09
CA GLY A 336 1.08 0.71 -1.51
C GLY A 336 1.32 -0.52 -2.38
N THR A 337 1.13 -0.41 -3.70
CA THR A 337 1.45 -1.50 -4.64
C THR A 337 2.94 -1.82 -4.67
N SER A 338 3.79 -0.80 -4.63
CA SER A 338 5.26 -0.96 -4.58
C SER A 338 5.71 -1.66 -3.30
N PHE A 339 5.14 -1.28 -2.17
CA PHE A 339 5.38 -1.91 -0.88
C PHE A 339 4.85 -3.33 -0.81
N CYS A 340 3.70 -3.61 -1.44
CA CYS A 340 3.13 -4.95 -1.46
C CYS A 340 4.11 -5.91 -2.15
N LEU A 341 4.65 -5.51 -3.31
CA LEU A 341 5.65 -6.30 -4.04
C LEU A 341 6.95 -6.44 -3.25
N MET A 342 7.39 -5.40 -2.54
CA MET A 342 8.54 -5.50 -1.63
C MET A 342 8.31 -6.51 -0.50
N SER A 343 7.13 -6.55 0.09
CA SER A 343 6.80 -7.57 1.11
C SER A 343 6.81 -8.98 0.53
N GLN A 344 6.31 -9.15 -0.70
CA GLN A 344 6.38 -10.44 -1.39
C GLN A 344 7.82 -10.86 -1.68
N LEU A 345 8.67 -9.92 -2.09
CA LEU A 345 10.10 -10.18 -2.25
C LEU A 345 10.74 -10.61 -0.92
N THR A 346 10.44 -9.92 0.19
CA THR A 346 10.92 -10.30 1.53
C THR A 346 10.48 -11.72 1.93
N ALA A 347 9.19 -12.04 1.80
CA ALA A 347 8.66 -13.36 2.13
C ALA A 347 9.24 -14.44 1.20
N ASN A 348 9.30 -14.17 -0.10
CA ASN A 348 9.83 -15.11 -1.08
C ASN A 348 11.35 -15.34 -0.89
N ARG A 349 12.09 -14.35 -0.38
CA ARG A 349 13.51 -14.50 -0.05
C ARG A 349 13.68 -15.59 1.00
N MET A 350 12.82 -15.62 2.02
CA MET A 350 12.84 -16.65 3.06
C MET A 350 12.56 -18.05 2.50
N TYR A 351 11.66 -18.16 1.51
CA TYR A 351 11.39 -19.42 0.82
C TYR A 351 12.58 -19.90 -0.02
N PHE A 352 13.20 -19.03 -0.80
CA PHE A 352 14.36 -19.35 -1.64
C PHE A 352 15.63 -19.64 -0.81
N GLN A 353 15.80 -18.99 0.34
CA GLN A 353 16.89 -19.27 1.27
C GLN A 353 16.85 -20.73 1.77
N LYS A 354 15.67 -21.30 2.01
CA LYS A 354 15.52 -22.73 2.38
C LYS A 354 16.00 -23.68 1.29
N GLN A 355 16.12 -23.21 0.05
CA GLN A 355 16.63 -23.95 -1.11
C GLN A 355 18.13 -23.68 -1.37
N GLY A 356 18.80 -22.94 -0.47
CA GLY A 356 20.20 -22.58 -0.62
C GLY A 356 20.44 -21.39 -1.55
N ILE A 357 19.40 -20.64 -1.92
CA ILE A 357 19.50 -19.46 -2.79
C ILE A 357 19.47 -18.19 -1.91
N ASN A 358 20.61 -17.52 -1.81
CA ASN A 358 20.74 -16.29 -1.04
C ASN A 358 20.40 -15.07 -1.91
N ILE A 359 19.57 -14.17 -1.41
CA ILE A 359 19.27 -12.86 -2.05
C ILE A 359 19.86 -11.76 -1.17
N ASP A 360 20.75 -10.95 -1.72
CA ASP A 360 21.50 -9.95 -0.94
C ASP A 360 20.67 -8.67 -0.75
N ASP A 361 20.09 -8.15 -1.83
CA ASP A 361 19.25 -6.95 -1.80
C ASP A 361 18.24 -6.97 -2.96
N PHE A 362 17.18 -6.20 -2.82
CA PHE A 362 16.18 -6.01 -3.87
C PHE A 362 15.45 -4.68 -3.68
N ARG A 363 14.94 -4.14 -4.80
CA ARG A 363 14.00 -3.03 -4.79
C ARG A 363 12.99 -3.13 -5.92
N VAL A 364 11.98 -2.29 -5.83
CA VAL A 364 10.94 -2.10 -6.83
C VAL A 364 10.94 -0.65 -7.28
N GLU A 365 10.83 -0.45 -8.58
CA GLU A 365 10.50 0.85 -9.15
C GLU A 365 9.19 0.71 -9.95
N HIS A 366 8.28 1.66 -9.73
CA HIS A 366 6.99 1.72 -10.41
C HIS A 366 6.76 3.07 -11.08
N GLN A 367 6.02 3.07 -12.18
CA GLN A 367 5.28 4.25 -12.64
C GLN A 367 3.85 3.84 -12.99
N PHE A 368 2.87 4.55 -12.44
CA PHE A 368 1.46 4.40 -12.76
C PHE A 368 1.01 5.63 -13.57
N ASN A 369 0.37 5.39 -14.71
CA ASN A 369 -0.08 6.43 -15.62
C ASN A 369 -1.58 6.61 -15.50
N TYR A 370 -2.01 7.53 -14.63
CA TYR A 370 -3.41 7.90 -14.50
C TYR A 370 -3.78 9.00 -15.48
N GLN A 371 -5.00 8.95 -15.98
CA GLN A 371 -5.57 10.00 -16.83
C GLN A 371 -6.97 10.34 -16.35
N GLN A 372 -7.34 11.62 -16.44
CA GLN A 372 -8.73 12.05 -16.34
C GLN A 372 -9.10 12.91 -17.54
N ASP A 373 -10.02 12.43 -18.37
CA ASP A 373 -10.55 13.17 -19.52
C ASP A 373 -11.61 14.16 -19.09
N ASN A 374 -11.77 15.25 -19.85
CA ASN A 374 -12.79 16.28 -19.62
C ASN A 374 -12.83 16.74 -18.15
N PHE A 375 -11.65 17.03 -17.60
CA PHE A 375 -11.46 17.33 -16.18
C PHE A 375 -12.38 18.45 -15.69
N MET A 376 -13.02 18.25 -14.53
CA MET A 376 -13.99 19.19 -13.94
C MET A 376 -15.20 19.51 -14.85
N THR A 377 -15.66 18.54 -15.64
CA THR A 377 -16.89 18.64 -16.44
C THR A 377 -17.84 17.45 -16.16
N PRO A 378 -19.14 17.56 -16.53
CA PRO A 378 -20.09 16.45 -16.37
C PRO A 378 -19.75 15.16 -17.13
N THR A 379 -18.81 15.21 -18.08
CA THR A 379 -18.37 14.06 -18.88
C THR A 379 -16.98 13.55 -18.47
N MET A 380 -16.53 13.91 -17.26
CA MET A 380 -15.24 13.45 -16.74
C MET A 380 -15.19 11.93 -16.63
N THR A 381 -14.11 11.33 -17.12
CA THR A 381 -13.80 9.90 -17.00
C THR A 381 -12.37 9.73 -16.51
N GLY A 382 -12.08 8.63 -15.83
CA GLY A 382 -10.75 8.36 -15.27
C GLY A 382 -10.26 6.98 -15.68
N HIS A 383 -8.97 6.88 -15.95
CA HIS A 383 -8.33 5.66 -16.46
C HIS A 383 -6.97 5.43 -15.80
N LEU A 384 -6.60 4.17 -15.65
CA LEU A 384 -5.21 3.76 -15.42
C LEU A 384 -4.69 3.09 -16.70
N ASP A 385 -3.99 3.86 -17.53
CA ASP A 385 -3.67 3.41 -18.89
C ASP A 385 -2.54 2.38 -18.93
N TYR A 386 -1.54 2.56 -18.06
CA TYR A 386 -0.29 1.81 -18.14
C TYR A 386 0.47 1.81 -16.82
N VAL A 387 1.13 0.68 -16.53
CA VAL A 387 2.03 0.54 -15.39
C VAL A 387 3.40 0.04 -15.86
N ILE A 388 4.46 0.70 -15.40
CA ILE A 388 5.84 0.22 -15.51
C ILE A 388 6.20 -0.41 -14.19
N THR A 389 6.61 -1.67 -14.18
CA THR A 389 7.15 -2.39 -13.02
C THR A 389 8.57 -2.83 -13.30
N ARG A 390 9.49 -2.52 -12.38
CA ARG A 390 10.88 -2.96 -12.43
C ARG A 390 11.25 -3.60 -11.12
N VAL A 391 11.63 -4.87 -11.17
CA VAL A 391 12.14 -5.62 -10.02
C VAL A 391 13.64 -5.74 -10.16
N ILE A 392 14.38 -5.15 -9.22
CA ILE A 392 15.83 -5.15 -9.22
C ILE A 392 16.30 -6.09 -8.11
N VAL A 393 17.18 -7.03 -8.44
CA VAL A 393 17.68 -8.05 -7.50
C VAL A 393 19.21 -8.10 -7.54
N LYS A 394 19.84 -8.11 -6.36
CA LYS A 394 21.28 -8.31 -6.18
C LYS A 394 21.54 -9.65 -5.51
N SER A 395 22.38 -10.48 -6.13
CA SER A 395 22.85 -11.74 -5.57
C SER A 395 23.94 -12.39 -6.41
N ALA A 396 24.82 -13.18 -5.78
CA ALA A 396 25.76 -14.07 -6.45
C ALA A 396 25.12 -15.37 -6.99
N ALA A 397 23.85 -15.64 -6.71
CA ALA A 397 23.17 -16.85 -7.18
C ALA A 397 22.95 -16.83 -8.70
N ALA A 398 22.65 -18.00 -9.28
CA ALA A 398 22.42 -18.14 -10.71
C ALA A 398 21.27 -17.24 -11.20
N LYS A 399 21.47 -16.58 -12.34
CA LYS A 399 20.50 -15.63 -12.94
C LYS A 399 19.09 -16.23 -13.08
N GLU A 400 18.99 -17.51 -13.43
CA GLU A 400 17.72 -18.23 -13.55
C GLU A 400 16.98 -18.30 -12.21
N ALA A 401 17.67 -18.68 -11.14
CA ALA A 401 17.11 -18.71 -9.78
C ALA A 401 16.59 -17.34 -9.35
N LEU A 402 17.35 -16.28 -9.62
CA LEU A 402 16.97 -14.90 -9.30
C LEU A 402 15.77 -14.41 -10.13
N THR A 403 15.69 -14.84 -11.39
CA THR A 403 14.54 -14.56 -12.26
C THR A 403 13.29 -15.27 -11.75
N ASN A 404 13.42 -16.53 -11.31
CA ASN A 404 12.30 -17.30 -10.74
C ASN A 404 11.82 -16.69 -9.42
N TYR A 405 12.74 -16.25 -8.57
CA TYR A 405 12.45 -15.49 -7.36
C TYR A 405 11.63 -14.23 -7.65
N ALA A 406 12.06 -13.40 -8.60
CA ALA A 406 11.34 -12.17 -8.96
C ALA A 406 9.96 -12.47 -9.58
N LYS A 407 9.88 -13.45 -10.50
CA LYS A 407 8.60 -13.88 -11.12
C LYS A 407 7.60 -14.39 -10.10
N GLN A 408 8.04 -15.19 -9.13
CA GLN A 408 7.17 -15.68 -8.08
C GLN A 408 6.69 -14.54 -7.18
N ALA A 409 7.56 -13.59 -6.81
CA ALA A 409 7.15 -12.43 -6.00
C ALA A 409 6.13 -11.54 -6.72
N LEU A 410 6.27 -11.34 -8.03
CA LEU A 410 5.27 -10.65 -8.85
C LEU A 410 3.91 -11.35 -8.79
N ARG A 411 3.90 -12.67 -8.89
CA ARG A 411 2.69 -13.52 -8.81
C ARG A 411 2.05 -13.53 -7.41
N MET A 412 2.85 -13.30 -6.37
CA MET A 412 2.39 -13.25 -4.98
C MET A 412 1.78 -11.88 -4.60
N CYS A 413 2.02 -10.83 -5.40
CA CYS A 413 1.69 -9.47 -5.04
C CYS A 413 0.19 -9.20 -5.22
N PHE A 414 -0.55 -9.10 -4.11
CA PHE A 414 -1.99 -8.84 -4.12
C PHE A 414 -2.36 -7.57 -4.90
N ALA A 415 -1.73 -6.45 -4.55
CA ALA A 415 -1.99 -5.16 -5.18
C ALA A 415 -1.58 -5.13 -6.66
N GLY A 416 -0.49 -5.83 -7.00
CA GLY A 416 -0.08 -6.00 -8.40
C GLY A 416 -1.09 -6.83 -9.19
N GLU A 417 -1.62 -7.90 -8.60
CA GLU A 417 -2.64 -8.75 -9.21
C GLU A 417 -3.95 -8.00 -9.43
N GLY A 418 -4.41 -7.22 -8.44
CA GLY A 418 -5.64 -6.43 -8.55
C GLY A 418 -5.59 -5.33 -9.61
N VAL A 419 -4.39 -4.86 -9.99
CA VAL A 419 -4.20 -3.92 -11.11
C VAL A 419 -4.03 -4.67 -12.44
N GLN A 420 -3.37 -5.82 -12.41
CA GLN A 420 -3.08 -6.61 -13.61
C GLN A 420 -4.35 -7.26 -14.19
N ASN A 421 -5.26 -7.71 -13.33
CA ASN A 421 -6.45 -8.47 -13.70
C ASN A 421 -7.73 -7.71 -13.34
N GLU A 422 -8.86 -8.21 -13.84
CA GLU A 422 -10.18 -7.66 -13.47
C GLU A 422 -10.56 -8.09 -12.04
N THR A 423 -10.68 -7.12 -11.15
CA THR A 423 -11.15 -7.31 -9.78
C THR A 423 -12.67 -7.11 -9.72
N GLU A 424 -13.39 -7.94 -8.97
CA GLU A 424 -14.83 -7.74 -8.76
C GLU A 424 -15.07 -6.46 -7.95
N MET A 425 -15.76 -5.48 -8.56
CA MET A 425 -16.09 -4.20 -7.92
C MET A 425 -17.56 -4.15 -7.49
N LYS A 426 -17.81 -3.87 -6.21
CA LYS A 426 -19.15 -3.67 -5.65
C LYS A 426 -19.25 -2.28 -5.06
N SER A 427 -20.00 -1.39 -5.70
CA SER A 427 -20.16 -0.02 -5.22
C SER A 427 -21.61 0.30 -4.90
N ASN A 428 -21.87 0.83 -3.70
CA ASN A 428 -23.20 1.28 -3.26
C ASN A 428 -23.18 2.76 -2.91
N ILE A 429 -24.35 3.40 -2.93
CA ILE A 429 -24.52 4.76 -2.42
C ILE A 429 -25.69 4.80 -1.43
N TYR A 430 -25.47 5.44 -0.29
CA TYR A 430 -26.43 5.59 0.79
C TYR A 430 -26.77 7.07 0.93
N LEU A 431 -28.06 7.40 0.89
CA LEU A 431 -28.58 8.74 1.15
C LEU A 431 -29.28 8.73 2.50
N ASN A 432 -28.80 9.54 3.44
CA ASN A 432 -29.37 9.67 4.79
C ASN A 432 -29.54 8.33 5.51
N GLY A 433 -28.58 7.41 5.31
CA GLY A 433 -28.56 6.07 5.90
C GLY A 433 -29.33 4.99 5.13
N MET A 434 -30.02 5.34 4.04
CA MET A 434 -30.75 4.36 3.21
C MET A 434 -30.04 4.12 1.89
N ILE A 435 -29.95 2.85 1.47
CA ILE A 435 -29.36 2.50 0.17
C ILE A 435 -30.22 3.04 -0.98
N VAL A 436 -29.59 3.71 -1.94
CA VAL A 436 -30.23 4.16 -3.19
C VAL A 436 -30.01 3.09 -4.26
N LYS A 437 -31.11 2.53 -4.78
CA LYS A 437 -31.08 1.42 -5.77
C LYS A 437 -30.95 1.91 -7.21
#